data_AF-A0A945G4P0-F1
#
_entry.id   AF-A0A945G4P0-F1
#
_cell.length_a   1.000
_cell.length_b   1.000
_cell.length_c   1.000
_cell.angle_alpha   90.00
_cell.angle_beta   90.00
_cell.angle_gamma   90.00
#
_symmetry.space_group_name_H-M   'P 1'
#
loop_
_entity.id
_entity.type
_entity.pdbx_description
1 polymer ?
#
loop_
_entity_poly.entity_id
_entity_poly.type
_entity_poly.pdbx_seq_one_letter_code
_entity_poly.pdbx_strand_id
1 'polypeptide(L)' 'LPIYELLQARGKVSDAEMHQVFNMGIGMVVIVREEESAGVLRSIRAQKMKAWEIGFIDSGNRRVQLA' A
#
# COMPACT_ATOMS: atom_id res chain seq x y z
N LEU A 1 -5.15 -6.57 9.76
CA LEU A 1 -5.80 -5.42 10.43
C LEU A 1 -7.18 -5.89 10.85
N PRO A 2 -7.62 -5.59 12.09
CA PRO A 2 -8.82 -6.21 12.67
C PRO A 2 -10.09 -6.07 11.83
N ILE A 3 -10.28 -4.93 11.15
CA ILE A 3 -11.45 -4.71 10.31
C ILE A 3 -11.44 -5.55 9.02
N TYR A 4 -10.29 -5.73 8.37
CA TYR A 4 -10.21 -6.52 7.14
C TYR A 4 -10.32 -8.03 7.45
N GLU A 5 -9.75 -8.48 8.56
CA GLU A 5 -9.93 -9.86 9.05
C GLU A 5 -11.42 -10.17 9.30
N LEU A 6 -12.17 -9.22 9.90
CA LEU A 6 -13.61 -9.35 10.10
C LEU A 6 -14.37 -9.38 8.78
N LEU A 7 -14.07 -8.45 7.86
CA LEU A 7 -14.73 -8.37 6.55
C LEU A 7 -14.51 -9.65 5.74
N GLN A 8 -13.28 -10.14 5.71
CA GLN A 8 -12.91 -11.36 5.00
C GLN A 8 -13.65 -12.58 5.57
N ALA A 9 -13.62 -12.76 6.90
CA ALA A 9 -14.27 -13.88 7.57
C ALA A 9 -15.79 -13.89 7.39
N ARG A 10 -16.44 -12.72 7.45
CA ARG A 10 -17.90 -12.60 7.32
C ARG A 10 -18.36 -12.64 5.86
N GLY A 11 -17.60 -12.05 4.96
CA GLY A 11 -17.90 -12.00 3.53
C GLY A 11 -17.48 -13.25 2.76
N LYS A 12 -16.67 -14.14 3.36
CA LYS A 12 -16.04 -15.29 2.68
C LYS A 12 -15.25 -14.87 1.44
N VAL A 13 -14.57 -13.73 1.54
CA VAL A 13 -13.81 -13.12 0.45
C VAL A 13 -12.42 -13.75 0.37
N SER A 14 -11.93 -14.04 -0.82
CA SER A 14 -10.56 -14.56 -1.00
C SER A 14 -9.50 -13.50 -0.70
N ASP A 15 -8.28 -13.90 -0.33
CA ASP A 15 -7.18 -12.92 -0.12
C ASP A 15 -6.96 -12.06 -1.38
N ALA A 16 -7.01 -12.68 -2.56
CA ALA A 16 -6.85 -11.98 -3.84
C ALA A 16 -7.91 -10.88 -4.03
N GLU A 17 -9.18 -11.17 -3.73
CA GLU A 17 -10.25 -10.16 -3.77
C GLU A 17 -10.09 -9.10 -2.68
N MET A 18 -9.59 -9.46 -1.49
CA MET A 18 -9.34 -8.47 -0.43
C MET A 18 -8.39 -7.37 -0.90
N HIS A 19 -7.32 -7.75 -1.61
CA HIS A 19 -6.36 -6.81 -2.18
C HIS A 19 -6.86 -6.05 -3.41
N GLN A 20 -7.83 -6.59 -4.15
CA GLN A 20 -8.41 -5.89 -5.31
C GLN A 20 -9.51 -4.89 -4.93
N VAL A 21 -10.28 -5.20 -3.89
CA VAL A 21 -11.48 -4.43 -3.52
C VAL A 21 -11.19 -3.44 -2.39
N PHE A 22 -10.33 -3.82 -1.44
CA PHE A 22 -10.00 -2.98 -0.30
C PHE A 22 -8.59 -2.42 -0.40
N ASN A 23 -8.42 -1.23 0.14
CA ASN A 23 -7.12 -0.54 0.17
C ASN A 23 -6.11 -1.18 1.13
N MET A 24 -6.53 -2.16 1.95
CA MET A 24 -5.71 -2.87 2.94
C MET A 24 -4.91 -1.94 3.88
N GLY A 25 -5.45 -0.74 4.15
CA GLY A 25 -4.83 0.27 5.02
C GLY A 25 -3.97 1.31 4.28
N ILE A 26 -3.78 1.21 2.97
CA ILE A 26 -3.05 2.20 2.15
C ILE A 26 -4.03 3.03 1.32
N GLY A 27 -4.43 4.19 1.83
CA GLY A 27 -5.38 5.06 1.14
C GLY A 27 -4.82 5.86 -0.04
N MET A 28 -3.49 5.98 -0.13
CA MET A 28 -2.81 6.78 -1.16
C MET A 28 -1.41 6.24 -1.41
N VAL A 29 -0.98 6.29 -2.68
CA VAL A 29 0.37 5.95 -3.11
C VAL A 29 0.96 7.14 -3.86
N VAL A 30 2.22 7.47 -3.56
CA VAL A 30 2.98 8.52 -4.26
C VAL A 30 4.21 7.86 -4.87
N ILE A 31 4.43 8.10 -6.16
CA ILE A 31 5.60 7.59 -6.89
C ILE A 31 6.61 8.72 -6.98
N VAL A 32 7.83 8.45 -6.54
CA VAL A 32 8.94 9.42 -6.50
C VAL A 32 10.21 8.75 -7.00
N ARG A 33 11.24 9.55 -7.30
CA ARG A 33 12.58 9.00 -7.56
C ARG A 33 13.15 8.37 -6.30
N GLU A 34 13.96 7.33 -6.46
CA GLU A 34 14.50 6.54 -5.35
C GLU A 34 15.29 7.41 -4.37
N GLU A 35 16.11 8.31 -4.90
CA GLU A 35 16.92 9.25 -4.12
C GLU A 35 16.10 10.29 -3.34
N GLU A 36 14.84 10.52 -3.73
CA GLU A 36 13.92 11.47 -3.08
C GLU A 36 13.04 10.83 -2.00
N SER A 37 12.90 9.50 -2.03
CA SER A 37 12.00 8.71 -1.15
C SER A 37 12.11 9.10 0.32
N ALA A 38 13.33 9.11 0.86
CA ALA A 38 13.61 9.42 2.25
C ALA A 38 13.23 10.86 2.61
N GLY A 39 13.46 11.81 1.70
CA GLY A 39 13.08 13.21 1.87
C GLY A 39 11.56 13.40 1.91
N VAL A 40 10.86 12.77 0.98
CA VAL A 40 9.40 12.81 0.88
C VAL A 40 8.75 12.17 2.12
N LEU A 41 9.24 11.01 2.56
CA LEU A 41 8.77 10.36 3.78
C LEU A 41 8.93 11.26 5.02
N ARG A 42 10.08 11.94 5.15
CA ARG A 42 10.30 12.90 6.25
C ARG A 42 9.29 14.05 6.19
N SER A 43 9.06 14.63 5.01
CA SER A 43 8.12 15.73 4.81
C SER A 43 6.67 15.35 5.13
N ILE A 44 6.24 14.14 4.78
CA ILE A 44 4.89 13.65 5.09
C ILE A 44 4.75 13.40 6.61
N ARG A 45 5.75 12.76 7.23
CA ARG A 45 5.75 12.49 8.67
C ARG A 45 5.81 13.76 9.52
N ALA A 46 6.50 14.81 9.05
CA ALA A 46 6.52 16.12 9.70
C ALA A 46 5.12 16.76 9.79
N GLN A 47 4.22 16.42 8.86
CA GLN A 47 2.81 16.82 8.89
C GLN A 47 1.93 15.91 9.77
N LYS A 48 2.54 15.05 10.60
CA LYS A 48 1.87 14.09 11.49
C LYS A 48 1.04 13.02 10.75
N MET A 49 1.31 12.81 9.46
CA MET A 49 0.73 11.71 8.69
C MET A 49 1.65 10.49 8.75
N LYS A 50 1.06 9.28 8.72
CA LYS A 50 1.82 8.04 8.63
C LYS A 50 2.12 7.73 7.18
N ALA A 51 3.37 7.38 6.89
CA ALA A 51 3.82 6.99 5.55
C ALA A 51 4.99 6.01 5.65
N TRP A 52 5.05 5.09 4.70
CA TRP A 52 6.04 4.03 4.59
C TRP A 52 6.43 3.85 3.14
N GLU A 53 7.64 3.34 2.92
CA GLU A 53 7.99 2.74 1.65
C GLU A 53 7.30 1.38 1.56
N ILE A 54 6.55 1.14 0.48
CA ILE A 54 5.72 -0.06 0.31
C ILE A 54 6.11 -0.89 -0.92
N GLY A 55 7.13 -0.46 -1.67
CA GLY A 55 7.62 -1.13 -2.87
C GLY A 55 8.35 -0.18 -3.81
N PHE A 56 8.71 -0.71 -4.99
CA PHE A 56 9.40 -0.01 -6.05
C PHE A 56 8.78 -0.37 -7.42
N ILE A 57 9.11 0.41 -8.44
CA ILE A 57 8.71 0.14 -9.82
C ILE A 57 9.95 -0.32 -10.59
N ASP A 58 9.84 -1.46 -11.25
CA ASP A 58 10.85 -1.97 -12.17
C ASP A 58 10.30 -2.02 -13.59
N SER A 59 11.20 -2.12 -14.55
CA SER A 59 10.90 -2.50 -15.93
C SER A 59 10.18 -3.86 -15.97
N GLY A 60 9.10 -3.95 -16.76
CA GLY A 60 8.33 -5.19 -16.83
C GLY A 60 7.03 -5.11 -17.62
N ASN A 61 6.21 -6.15 -17.50
CA ASN A 61 5.02 -6.38 -18.32
C ASN A 61 3.71 -5.92 -17.65
N ARG A 62 3.73 -4.76 -16.96
CA ARG A 62 2.56 -4.16 -16.27
C ARG A 62 1.88 -5.10 -15.27
N ARG A 63 2.66 -5.91 -14.54
CA ARG A 63 2.15 -6.80 -13.49
C ARG A 63 2.48 -6.23 -12.12
N VAL A 64 1.55 -6.40 -11.17
CA VAL A 64 1.76 -6.13 -9.75
C VAL A 64 2.01 -7.45 -9.06
N GLN A 65 3.05 -7.51 -8.22
CA GLN A 65 3.33 -8.65 -7.34
C GLN A 65 3.21 -8.14 -5.91
N LEU A 66 2.39 -8.83 -5.11
CA LEU A 66 2.26 -8.60 -3.68
C LEU A 66 3.14 -9.65 -2.98
N ALA A 67 3.91 -9.21 -1.98
CA ALA A 67 4.77 -10.08 -1.17
C ALA A 67 3.99 -10.82 -0.10
#